data_AF-A0AAW1EI99-F1
#
_entry.id   AF-A0AAW1EI99-F1
#
_cell.length_a   1.000
_cell.length_b   1.000
_cell.length_c   1.000
_cell.angle_alpha   90.00
_cell.angle_beta   90.00
_cell.angle_gamma   90.00
#
_symmetry.space_group_name_H-M   'P 1'
#
loop_
_entity.id
_entity.type
_entity.pdbx_description
1 polymer ?
#
loop_
_entity_poly.entity_id
_entity_poly.type
_entity_poly.pdbx_seq_one_letter_code
_entity_poly.pdbx_strand_id
1 'polypeptide(L)' 'MEYSTAARAHSTVTPFKVYEDYLDSKVTPVDLFYLKSRELARRLVEHGHNGTVLSREEFEETKAAEQAAEAAKSDRSRPT' A
#
# COMPACT_ATOMS: atom_id res chain seq x y z
N MET A 1 16.93 -10.70 -20.37
CA MET A 1 15.71 -11.48 -20.67
C MET A 1 14.54 -10.79 -20.01
N GLU A 2 13.90 -9.83 -20.70
CA GLU A 2 12.83 -8.97 -20.15
C GLU A 2 11.45 -9.28 -20.77
N TYR A 3 11.22 -10.51 -21.26
CA TYR A 3 9.96 -10.88 -21.91
C TYR A 3 8.90 -11.43 -20.94
N SER A 4 9.29 -11.74 -19.69
CA SER A 4 8.41 -12.46 -18.74
C SER A 4 7.43 -11.55 -18.00
N THR A 5 7.75 -10.27 -17.79
CA THR A 5 6.87 -9.30 -17.12
C THR A 5 5.79 -8.77 -18.04
N ALA A 6 6.15 -8.38 -19.27
CA ALA A 6 5.19 -7.94 -20.29
C ALA A 6 4.21 -9.06 -20.64
N ALA A 7 4.68 -10.30 -20.86
CA ALA A 7 3.79 -11.43 -21.12
C ALA A 7 2.84 -11.69 -19.94
N ARG A 8 3.32 -11.61 -18.69
CA ARG A 8 2.46 -11.77 -17.50
C ARG A 8 1.45 -10.63 -17.35
N ALA A 9 1.85 -9.39 -17.65
CA ALA A 9 0.96 -8.23 -17.68
C ALA A 9 -0.12 -8.37 -18.78
N HIS A 10 0.27 -8.82 -19.98
CA HIS A 10 -0.67 -9.11 -21.06
C HIS A 10 -1.70 -10.16 -20.64
N SER A 11 -1.27 -11.28 -20.04
CA SER A 11 -2.19 -12.29 -19.51
C SER A 11 -3.16 -11.72 -18.47
N THR A 12 -2.70 -10.77 -17.64
CA THR A 12 -3.53 -10.16 -16.60
C THR A 12 -4.50 -9.09 -17.12
N VAL A 13 -4.23 -8.47 -18.28
CA VAL A 13 -5.04 -7.36 -18.83
C VAL A 13 -6.02 -7.85 -19.91
N THR A 14 -5.72 -8.97 -20.57
CA THR A 14 -6.60 -9.57 -21.60
C THR A 14 -8.09 -9.76 -21.24
N PRO A 15 -8.50 -10.04 -19.98
CA PRO A 15 -9.93 -10.21 -19.69
C PRO A 15 -10.72 -8.89 -19.62
N PHE A 16 -10.06 -7.73 -19.63
CA PHE A 16 -10.71 -6.43 -19.44
C PHE A 16 -10.92 -5.72 -20.78
N LYS A 17 -12.13 -5.21 -21.02
CA LYS A 17 -12.48 -4.55 -22.30
C LYS A 17 -11.95 -3.13 -22.37
N VAL A 18 -11.99 -2.44 -21.23
CA VAL A 18 -11.48 -1.07 -21.08
C VAL A 18 -10.69 -0.95 -19.79
N TYR A 19 -9.86 0.09 -19.70
CA TYR A 19 -9.02 0.35 -18.53
C TYR A 19 -9.83 0.49 -17.23
N GLU A 20 -11.03 1.08 -17.31
CA GLU A 20 -11.94 1.21 -16.18
C GLU A 20 -12.38 -0.16 -15.62
N ASP A 21 -12.53 -1.20 -16.46
CA ASP A 21 -12.88 -2.55 -16.01
C ASP A 21 -11.72 -3.17 -15.21
N TYR A 22 -10.49 -2.88 -15.61
CA TYR A 22 -9.28 -3.30 -14.89
C TYR A 22 -9.18 -2.58 -13.54
N LEU A 23 -9.42 -1.27 -13.49
CA LEU A 23 -9.44 -0.51 -12.24
C LEU A 23 -10.55 -0.99 -11.30
N ASP A 24 -11.74 -1.25 -11.83
CA ASP A 24 -12.86 -1.79 -11.07
C ASP A 24 -12.57 -3.19 -10.49
N SER A 25 -11.72 -3.99 -11.14
CA SER A 25 -11.25 -5.27 -10.62
C SER A 25 -10.35 -5.13 -9.38
N LYS A 26 -9.86 -3.93 -9.10
CA LYS A 26 -8.95 -3.61 -7.98
C LYS A 26 -9.61 -2.75 -6.92
N VAL A 27 -10.77 -2.14 -7.21
CA VAL A 27 -11.60 -1.43 -6.24
C VAL A 27 -12.21 -2.44 -5.27
N THR A 28 -12.03 -2.21 -3.97
CA THR A 28 -12.60 -3.05 -2.91
C THR A 28 -13.96 -2.52 -2.45
N PRO A 29 -14.81 -3.35 -1.82
CA PRO A 29 -16.05 -2.88 -1.20
C PRO A 29 -15.82 -1.80 -0.13
N VAL A 30 -14.67 -1.84 0.54
CA VAL A 30 -14.26 -0.85 1.55
C VAL A 30 -14.05 0.52 0.90
N ASP A 31 -13.37 0.56 -0.25
CA ASP A 31 -13.18 1.80 -1.02
C ASP A 31 -14.53 2.42 -1.39
N LEU A 32 -15.48 1.61 -1.87
CA LEU A 32 -16.82 2.11 -2.21
C LEU A 32 -17.62 2.58 -0.97
N PHE A 33 -17.47 1.89 0.17
CA PHE A 33 -18.16 2.25 1.42
C PHE A 33 -17.70 3.61 1.95
N TYR A 34 -16.38 3.86 1.99
CA TYR A 34 -15.82 5.09 2.53
C TYR A 34 -15.84 6.24 1.55
N LEU A 35 -15.57 5.99 0.27
CA LEU A 35 -15.46 7.04 -0.74
C LEU A 35 -16.81 7.41 -1.35
N LYS A 36 -17.80 6.50 -1.29
CA LYS A 36 -19.15 6.65 -1.87
C LYS A 36 -19.17 7.02 -3.35
N SER A 37 -18.02 6.97 -4.02
CA SER A 37 -17.81 7.35 -5.41
C SER A 37 -16.87 6.36 -6.06
N ARG A 38 -17.39 5.65 -7.06
CA ARG A 38 -16.63 4.68 -7.85
C ARG A 38 -15.50 5.36 -8.62
N GLU A 39 -15.73 6.56 -9.14
CA GLU A 39 -14.72 7.32 -9.87
C GLU A 39 -13.55 7.73 -8.96
N LEU A 40 -13.83 8.08 -7.71
CA LEU A 40 -12.79 8.43 -6.74
C LEU A 40 -12.00 7.19 -6.29
N ALA A 41 -12.67 6.05 -6.13
CA ALA A 41 -12.02 4.77 -5.85
C ALA A 41 -11.07 4.34 -6.98
N ARG A 42 -11.49 4.50 -8.24
CA ARG A 42 -10.64 4.20 -9.41
C ARG A 42 -9.40 5.09 -9.47
N ARG A 43 -9.56 6.39 -9.21
CA ARG A 43 -8.42 7.32 -9.17
C ARG A 43 -7.41 6.94 -8.08
N LEU A 44 -7.87 6.49 -6.91
CA LEU A 44 -6.98 6.01 -5.84
C LEU A 44 -6.21 4.74 -6.22
N VAL A 45 -6.91 3.78 -6.82
CA VAL A 45 -6.31 2.55 -7.38
C VAL A 45 -5.25 2.89 -8.42
N GLU A 46 -5.57 3.78 -9.35
CA GLU A 46 -4.67 4.21 -10.43
C GLU A 46 -3.39 4.86 -9.91
N HIS A 47 -3.49 5.68 -8.86
CA HIS A 47 -2.33 6.32 -8.23
C HIS A 47 -1.55 5.38 -7.31
N GLY A 48 -1.98 4.12 -7.15
CA GLY A 48 -1.28 3.14 -6.31
C GLY A 48 -1.37 3.42 -4.81
N HIS A 49 -2.30 4.28 -4.37
CA HIS A 49 -2.50 4.61 -2.95
C HIS A 49 -3.26 3.51 -2.18
N ASN A 50 -3.37 2.30 -2.74
CA ASN A 50 -4.01 1.15 -2.11
C ASN A 50 -3.04 0.40 -1.18
N GLY A 51 -2.45 1.12 -0.23
CA GLY A 51 -1.93 0.53 1.00
C GLY A 51 -0.45 0.16 1.01
N THR A 52 0.29 0.94 1.81
CA THR A 52 1.17 0.42 2.88
C THR A 52 1.27 1.52 3.95
N VAL A 53 0.14 1.86 4.57
CA VAL A 53 0.13 2.72 5.76
C VAL A 53 -0.04 1.79 6.94
N LEU A 54 0.87 1.84 7.90
CA LEU A 54 0.74 1.12 9.16
C LEU A 54 -0.63 1.45 9.77
N SER A 55 -1.31 0.46 10.34
CA SER A 55 -2.40 0.75 11.25
C SER A 55 -1.88 1.69 12.36
N ARG A 56 -2.78 2.46 12.96
CA ARG A 56 -2.39 3.38 14.03
C ARG A 56 -1.67 2.65 15.17
N GLU A 57 -2.11 1.43 15.48
CA GLU A 57 -1.46 0.58 16.49
C GLU A 57 -0.05 0.16 16.07
N GLU A 58 0.11 -0.37 14.85
CA GLU A 58 1.44 -0.72 14.31
C GLU A 58 2.39 0.47 14.25
N PHE A 59 1.86 1.67 13.93
CA PHE A 59 2.65 2.90 13.91
C PHE A 59 3.14 3.27 15.32
N GLU A 60 2.24 3.30 16.30
CA GLU A 60 2.59 3.66 17.68
C GLU A 60 3.53 2.61 18.31
N GLU A 61 3.33 1.33 18.03
CA GLU A 61 4.20 0.24 18.50
C GLU A 61 5.61 0.36 17.89
N THR A 62 5.69 0.56 16.57
CA THR A 62 6.97 0.80 15.89
C THR A 62 7.66 2.03 16.48
N LYS A 63 6.91 3.11 16.72
CA LYS A 63 7.45 4.35 17.27
C LYS A 63 7.99 4.17 18.68
N ALA A 64 7.27 3.46 19.54
CA ALA A 64 7.68 3.17 20.90
C ALA A 64 8.94 2.27 20.93
N ALA A 65 8.99 1.25 20.09
CA ALA A 65 10.15 0.35 19.98
C ALA A 65 11.41 1.11 19.51
N GLU A 66 11.28 1.99 18.53
CA GLU A 66 12.39 2.85 18.06
C GLU A 66 12.88 3.80 19.15
N GLN A 67 11.96 4.44 19.89
CA GLN A 67 12.31 5.34 20.99
C GLN A 67 13.03 4.61 22.14
N ALA A 68 12.57 3.40 22.49
CA ALA A 68 13.23 2.57 23.48
C ALA A 68 14.63 2.12 23.01
N ALA A 69 14.78 1.75 21.73
CA ALA A 69 16.06 1.38 21.16
C ALA A 69 17.05 2.56 21.16
N GLU A 70 16.60 3.78 20.88
CA GLU A 70 17.43 4.98 20.92
C GLU A 70 17.86 5.36 22.35
N ALA A 71 16.93 5.25 23.31
CA ALA A 71 17.25 5.43 24.73
C ALA A 71 18.30 4.41 25.21
N ALA A 72 18.20 3.16 24.80
CA ALA A 72 19.18 2.12 25.16
C ALA A 72 20.56 2.36 24.51
N LYS A 73 20.63 2.90 23.28
CA LYS A 73 21.89 3.25 22.62
C LYS A 73 22.59 4.44 23.29
N SER A 74 21.82 5.45 23.70
CA SER A 74 22.36 6.62 24.39
C SER A 74 22.88 6.28 25.79
N ASP A 75 22.19 5.40 26.53
CA ASP A 75 22.66 4.90 27.84
C ASP A 75 23.96 4.08 27.72
N ARG A 76 24.09 3.27 26.66
CA ARG A 76 25.28 2.45 26.41
C ARG A 76 26.50 3.23 25.91
N SER A 77 26.31 4.49 25.53
CA SER A 77 27.36 5.40 25.04
C SER A 77 27.95 6.28 26.13
N ARG A 78 27.49 6.14 27.38
CA ARG A 78 27.99 6.89 28.54
C ARG A 78 29.22 6.16 29.12
N PRO A 79 30.46 6.64 28.90
CA PRO A 79 31.63 6.01 29.48
C PRO A 79 31.66 6.33 30.98
N THR A 80 31.91 5.31 31.80
CA THR A 80 32.24 5.44 33.23
C THR A 80 33.63 6.03 33.44
#